data_AF-A0AAD4M665-F1
#
_entry.id   AF-A0AAD4M665-F1
#
_cell.length_a   1.000
_cell.length_b   1.000
_cell.length_c   1.000
_cell.angle_alpha   90.00
_cell.angle_beta   90.00
_cell.angle_gamma   90.00
#
_symmetry.space_group_name_H-M   'P 1'
#
loop_
_entity.id
_entity.type
_entity.pdbx_description
1 polymer ?
#
loop_
_entity_poly.entity_id
_entity_poly.type
_entity_poly.pdbx_seq_one_letter_code
_entity_poly.pdbx_strand_id
1 'polypeptide(L)'
;MEIIEPAMISLTVPNKDYVNAVEACFNITQLKTFVAQCDDDYRLLNQLVSDTVEALGKKVRITTWFRPVEGNIAPPPMTLDEAHSLGFDGYAIDFVECPQAMRAFLQRECQLHRTAIALQTNRVDTARTMEAISRAGGGNYIVSNTMNMVTRSQYGRRLPQNLTRDVRPARILVGPVVDPAARQKIESMIAQSRDKLTVHAEEARRLGDIERQVSREQKEYKDAFVSLQHLQLYFALDIFSNDGYGISQDALKARKLAVLAAKKRMDTLENKLAFNKAGLRNFDE
;
A
#
# COMPACT_ATOMS: atom_id res chain seq x y z
N MET A 1 -0.34 8.87 9.98
CA MET A 1 0.75 7.94 10.38
C MET A 1 0.38 6.56 9.83
N GLU A 2 1.20 5.53 10.00
CA GLU A 2 0.84 4.19 9.53
C GLU A 2 -0.02 3.46 10.59
N ILE A 3 -1.12 2.85 10.14
CA ILE A 3 -1.90 1.90 10.94
C ILE A 3 -1.20 0.55 10.83
N ILE A 4 -0.83 -0.02 11.97
CA ILE A 4 -0.14 -1.31 12.01
C ILE A 4 -1.17 -2.42 11.79
N GLU A 5 -0.80 -3.34 10.91
CA GLU A 5 -1.54 -4.56 10.64
C GLU A 5 -1.73 -5.41 11.91
N PRO A 6 -2.78 -6.24 11.95
CA PRO A 6 -3.08 -7.07 13.11
C PRO A 6 -1.89 -7.92 13.55
N ALA A 7 -1.80 -8.20 14.85
CA ALA A 7 -0.72 -8.99 15.42
C ALA A 7 -0.58 -10.36 14.74
N MET A 8 -1.68 -10.96 14.27
CA MET A 8 -1.59 -12.22 13.51
C MET A 8 -0.77 -12.13 12.21
N ILE A 9 -0.47 -10.94 11.68
CA ILE A 9 0.31 -10.71 10.46
C ILE A 9 1.69 -10.13 10.78
N SER A 10 1.72 -9.14 11.66
CA SER A 10 2.93 -8.33 11.93
C SER A 10 3.81 -8.89 13.05
N LEU A 11 3.35 -9.92 13.77
CA LEU A 11 4.07 -10.56 14.87
C LEU A 11 4.69 -11.88 14.42
N THR A 12 5.98 -12.05 14.66
CA THR A 12 6.69 -13.30 14.39
C THR A 12 7.34 -13.84 15.66
N VAL A 13 7.30 -15.16 15.82
CA VAL A 13 7.99 -15.87 16.91
C VAL A 13 9.16 -16.63 16.29
N PRO A 14 10.43 -16.21 16.52
CA PRO A 14 11.58 -16.83 15.87
C PRO A 14 11.77 -18.30 16.23
N ASN A 15 11.56 -18.65 17.51
CA ASN A 15 11.71 -20.01 18.00
C ASN A 15 10.36 -20.73 18.11
N LYS A 16 10.20 -21.81 17.34
CA LYS A 16 8.99 -22.62 17.24
C LYS A 16 8.53 -23.24 18.55
N ASP A 17 9.45 -23.52 19.47
CA ASP A 17 9.14 -24.17 20.74
C ASP A 17 8.27 -23.26 21.64
N TYR A 18 8.40 -21.94 21.50
CA TYR A 18 7.66 -20.95 22.29
C TYR A 18 6.33 -20.54 21.66
N VAL A 19 6.06 -20.94 20.41
CA VAL A 19 4.89 -20.47 19.63
C VAL A 19 3.58 -20.80 20.35
N ASN A 20 3.45 -22.01 20.89
CA ASN A 20 2.24 -22.43 21.61
C ASN A 20 1.99 -21.57 22.85
N ALA A 21 3.05 -21.30 23.63
CA ALA A 21 2.98 -20.50 24.84
C ALA A 21 2.67 -19.03 24.52
N VAL A 22 3.32 -18.47 23.48
CA VAL A 22 3.07 -17.10 23.04
C VAL A 22 1.64 -16.96 22.51
N GLU A 23 1.16 -17.84 21.62
CA GLU A 23 -0.20 -17.76 21.07
C GLU A 23 -1.27 -17.91 22.17
N ALA A 24 -1.01 -18.73 23.19
CA ALA A 24 -1.93 -18.88 24.33
C ALA A 24 -2.12 -17.59 25.15
N CYS A 25 -1.17 -16.66 25.11
CA CYS A 25 -1.28 -15.37 25.77
C CYS A 25 -2.32 -14.46 25.10
N PHE A 26 -2.71 -14.74 23.86
CA PHE A 26 -3.65 -13.93 23.11
C PHE A 26 -5.07 -14.49 23.12
N ASN A 27 -6.03 -13.58 23.05
CA ASN A 27 -7.37 -13.89 22.55
C ASN A 27 -7.42 -13.73 21.02
N ILE A 28 -8.33 -14.47 20.35
CA ILE A 28 -8.54 -14.38 18.90
C ILE A 28 -8.86 -12.95 18.44
N THR A 29 -9.57 -12.18 19.27
CA THR A 29 -9.90 -10.78 18.99
C THR A 29 -8.63 -9.91 19.03
N GLN A 30 -7.75 -10.14 20.01
CA GLN A 30 -6.49 -9.40 20.15
C GLN A 30 -5.54 -9.66 18.97
N LEU A 31 -5.52 -10.88 18.45
CA LEU A 31 -4.75 -11.24 17.25
C LEU A 31 -5.24 -10.50 15.99
N LYS A 32 -6.52 -10.11 15.95
CA LYS A 32 -7.16 -9.40 14.82
C LYS A 32 -7.20 -7.88 14.99
N THR A 33 -6.63 -7.35 16.07
CA THR A 33 -6.72 -5.93 16.39
C THR A 33 -5.76 -5.10 15.56
N PHE A 34 -6.25 -4.06 14.88
CA PHE A 34 -5.43 -3.04 14.24
C PHE A 34 -4.93 -2.03 15.26
N VAL A 35 -3.65 -1.66 15.18
CA VAL A 35 -3.01 -0.74 16.12
C VAL A 35 -2.76 0.59 15.42
N ALA A 36 -3.42 1.66 15.87
CA ALA A 36 -3.22 3.01 15.37
C ALA A 36 -2.19 3.77 16.23
N GLN A 37 -1.41 4.66 15.60
CA GLN A 37 -0.40 5.48 16.28
C GLN A 37 -0.93 6.84 16.74
N CYS A 38 -2.00 7.33 16.12
CA CYS A 38 -2.67 8.58 16.52
C CYS A 38 -4.19 8.40 16.63
N ASP A 39 -4.82 9.35 17.33
CA ASP A 39 -6.27 9.35 17.58
C ASP A 39 -7.07 9.63 16.30
N ASP A 40 -6.55 10.50 15.43
CA ASP A 40 -7.21 10.86 14.17
C ASP A 40 -7.31 9.66 13.23
N ASP A 41 -6.21 8.91 13.05
CA ASP A 41 -6.19 7.69 12.21
C ASP A 41 -7.10 6.61 12.82
N TYR A 42 -7.13 6.48 14.15
CA TYR A 42 -8.04 5.56 14.86
C TYR A 42 -9.52 5.88 14.60
N ARG A 43 -9.90 7.16 14.73
CA ARG A 43 -11.28 7.61 14.48
C ARG A 43 -11.65 7.46 13.01
N LEU A 44 -10.76 7.85 12.10
CA LEU A 44 -10.98 7.74 10.67
C LEU A 44 -11.18 6.28 10.24
N LEU A 45 -10.36 5.36 10.74
CA LEU A 45 -10.48 3.93 10.42
C LEU A 45 -11.83 3.37 10.91
N ASN A 46 -12.23 3.70 12.13
CA ASN A 46 -13.52 3.26 12.67
C ASN A 46 -14.70 3.85 11.87
N GLN A 47 -14.64 5.13 11.51
CA GLN A 47 -15.66 5.79 10.71
C GLN A 47 -15.80 5.14 9.32
N LEU A 48 -14.70 4.94 8.61
CA LEU A 48 -14.71 4.42 7.24
C LEU A 48 -15.14 2.96 7.14
N VAL A 49 -14.81 2.13 8.15
CA VAL A 49 -15.02 0.68 8.10
C VAL A 49 -16.25 0.23 8.90
N SER A 50 -16.46 0.81 10.08
CA SER A 50 -17.52 0.37 11.00
C SER A 50 -18.80 1.19 10.86
N ASP A 51 -18.68 2.51 10.75
CA ASP A 51 -19.84 3.41 10.74
C ASP A 51 -20.43 3.59 9.35
N THR A 52 -19.55 3.74 8.35
CA THR A 52 -19.87 3.99 6.95
C THR A 52 -19.61 2.75 6.07
N VAL A 53 -20.18 2.73 4.86
CA VAL A 53 -19.95 1.69 3.84
C VAL A 53 -18.94 2.11 2.76
N GLU A 54 -18.36 3.31 2.89
CA GLU A 54 -17.50 3.93 1.87
C GLU A 54 -16.27 3.08 1.53
N ALA A 55 -15.61 2.48 2.52
CA ALA A 55 -14.38 1.75 2.28
C ALA A 55 -14.59 0.34 1.70
N LEU A 56 -15.59 -0.40 2.19
CA LEU A 56 -15.75 -1.84 1.91
C LEU A 56 -17.07 -2.21 1.23
N GLY A 57 -17.95 -1.23 0.95
CA GLY A 57 -19.29 -1.45 0.40
C GLY A 57 -20.27 -2.13 1.38
N LYS A 58 -19.82 -2.49 2.58
CA LYS A 58 -20.60 -3.09 3.66
C LYS A 58 -20.00 -2.69 5.01
N LYS A 59 -20.86 -2.65 6.04
CA LYS A 59 -20.42 -2.38 7.41
C LYS A 59 -19.69 -3.61 7.97
N VAL A 60 -18.45 -3.44 8.39
CA VAL A 60 -17.65 -4.51 9.00
C VAL A 60 -17.20 -4.04 10.38
N ARG A 61 -17.39 -4.89 11.39
CA ARG A 61 -16.84 -4.61 12.72
C ARG A 61 -15.38 -5.04 12.76
N ILE A 62 -14.50 -4.07 12.95
CA ILE A 62 -13.08 -4.28 13.19
C ILE A 62 -12.74 -3.95 14.64
N THR A 63 -11.75 -4.65 15.19
CA THR A 63 -11.20 -4.29 16.50
C THR A 63 -10.01 -3.37 16.24
N THR A 64 -10.07 -2.17 16.80
CA THR A 64 -9.04 -1.14 16.68
C THR A 64 -8.55 -0.78 18.07
N TRP A 65 -7.26 -0.48 18.18
CA TRP A 65 -6.65 -0.06 19.43
C TRP A 65 -5.83 1.19 19.24
N PHE A 66 -6.08 2.16 20.10
CA PHE A 66 -5.27 3.36 20.26
C PHE A 66 -5.26 3.76 21.73
N ARG A 67 -4.06 3.98 22.26
CA ARG A 67 -3.84 4.62 23.54
C ARG A 67 -2.58 5.49 23.45
N PRO A 68 -2.60 6.69 24.05
CA PRO A 68 -1.38 7.47 24.17
C PRO A 68 -0.33 6.67 24.94
N VAL A 69 0.91 6.75 24.44
CA VAL A 69 2.08 6.04 24.98
C VAL A 69 2.34 6.48 26.43
N GLU A 70 1.98 7.71 26.76
CA GLU A 70 2.00 8.26 28.11
C GLU A 70 0.98 7.54 29.00
N GLY A 71 1.46 6.55 29.75
CA GLY A 71 0.68 5.92 30.80
C GLY A 71 1.48 4.81 31.46
N ASN A 72 1.28 4.66 32.77
CA ASN A 72 2.04 3.77 33.62
C ASN A 72 1.78 2.30 33.23
N ILE A 73 2.72 1.69 32.51
CA ILE A 73 2.70 0.25 32.24
C ILE A 73 3.23 -0.43 33.50
N ALA A 74 2.43 -1.31 34.09
CA ALA A 74 2.85 -2.01 35.29
C ALA A 74 4.12 -2.84 34.99
N PRO A 75 5.16 -2.77 35.83
CA PRO A 75 6.40 -3.50 35.55
C PRO A 75 6.17 -5.01 35.55
N PRO A 76 7.11 -5.79 34.97
CA PRO A 76 7.15 -7.24 35.13
C PRO A 76 7.07 -7.65 36.62
N PRO A 77 6.46 -8.81 36.94
CA PRO A 77 6.23 -9.21 38.32
C PRO A 77 7.50 -9.56 39.10
N MET A 78 8.60 -9.84 38.40
CA MET A 78 9.90 -10.18 38.97
C MET A 78 11.00 -9.71 38.02
N THR A 79 12.25 -9.70 38.48
CA THR A 79 13.38 -9.45 37.58
C THR A 79 13.66 -10.67 36.71
N LEU A 80 14.37 -10.47 35.61
CA LEU A 80 14.74 -11.56 34.70
C LEU A 80 15.62 -12.61 35.43
N ASP A 81 16.55 -12.16 36.28
CA ASP A 81 17.39 -13.05 37.11
C ASP A 81 16.57 -13.87 38.11
N GLU A 82 15.58 -13.25 38.77
CA GLU A 82 14.66 -13.94 39.68
C GLU A 82 13.82 -14.97 38.91
N ALA A 83 13.33 -14.61 37.72
CA ALA A 83 12.60 -15.53 36.84
C ALA A 83 13.45 -16.75 36.45
N HIS A 84 14.71 -16.54 36.06
CA HIS A 84 15.63 -17.63 35.76
C HIS A 84 15.93 -18.50 36.98
N SER A 85 16.09 -17.91 38.16
CA SER A 85 16.29 -18.67 39.41
C SER A 85 15.11 -19.56 39.77
N LEU A 86 13.90 -19.18 39.34
CA LEU A 86 12.66 -19.94 39.48
C LEU A 86 12.43 -20.96 38.36
N GLY A 87 13.34 -21.04 37.38
CA GLY A 87 13.29 -22.00 36.28
C GLY A 87 12.58 -21.51 35.01
N PHE A 88 12.31 -20.21 34.88
CA PHE A 88 11.76 -19.62 33.66
C PHE A 88 12.85 -19.31 32.63
N ASP A 89 12.47 -19.39 31.35
CA ASP A 89 13.36 -19.07 30.23
C ASP A 89 13.35 -17.57 29.91
N GLY A 90 12.27 -16.85 30.27
CA GLY A 90 12.12 -15.42 30.03
C GLY A 90 10.64 -14.99 30.02
N TYR A 91 10.39 -13.77 29.57
CA TYR A 91 9.03 -13.27 29.37
C TYR A 91 8.55 -13.49 27.93
N ALA A 92 7.23 -13.60 27.75
CA ALA A 92 6.62 -13.79 26.43
C ALA A 92 6.99 -12.68 25.44
N ILE A 93 7.28 -11.46 25.91
CA ILE A 93 7.69 -10.33 25.07
C ILE A 93 9.09 -10.50 24.46
N ASP A 94 9.97 -11.28 25.10
CA ASP A 94 11.36 -11.46 24.67
C ASP A 94 11.47 -12.49 23.54
N PHE A 95 10.46 -13.38 23.41
CA PHE A 95 10.39 -14.40 22.36
C PHE A 95 9.63 -13.95 21.11
N VAL A 96 9.33 -12.65 21.00
CA VAL A 96 8.48 -12.08 19.96
C VAL A 96 9.20 -10.95 19.23
N GLU A 97 9.15 -10.98 17.90
CA GLU A 97 9.55 -9.90 17.02
C GLU A 97 8.32 -9.17 16.50
N CYS A 98 8.25 -7.86 16.73
CA CYS A 98 7.12 -7.02 16.30
C CYS A 98 7.55 -5.56 16.05
N PRO A 99 6.79 -4.79 15.26
CA PRO A 99 7.00 -3.35 15.09
C PRO A 99 6.94 -2.60 16.43
N GLN A 100 7.78 -1.57 16.60
CA GLN A 100 7.90 -0.81 17.86
C GLN A 100 6.55 -0.23 18.32
N ALA A 101 5.75 0.29 17.39
CA ALA A 101 4.46 0.89 17.72
C ALA A 101 3.41 -0.14 18.21
N MET A 102 3.61 -1.44 17.94
CA MET A 102 2.77 -2.51 18.48
C MET A 102 3.17 -2.92 19.91
N ARG A 103 4.38 -2.60 20.36
CA ARG A 103 4.89 -3.02 21.67
C ARG A 103 4.02 -2.53 22.83
N ALA A 104 3.50 -1.30 22.74
CA ALA A 104 2.60 -0.74 23.73
C ALA A 104 1.27 -1.53 23.84
N PHE A 105 0.74 -1.98 22.71
CA PHE A 105 -0.44 -2.83 22.65
C PHE A 105 -0.18 -4.21 23.29
N LEU A 106 0.94 -4.85 22.95
CA LEU A 106 1.33 -6.14 23.52
C LEU A 106 1.57 -6.09 25.03
N GLN A 107 2.10 -4.96 25.51
CA GLN A 107 2.29 -4.75 26.94
C GLN A 107 0.96 -4.50 27.66
N ARG A 108 0.12 -3.59 27.18
CA ARG A 108 -1.11 -3.21 27.90
C ARG A 108 -2.23 -4.23 27.79
N GLU A 109 -2.54 -4.71 26.58
CA GLU A 109 -3.70 -5.57 26.34
C GLU A 109 -3.35 -7.06 26.49
N CYS A 110 -2.18 -7.48 26.01
CA CYS A 110 -1.78 -8.89 26.02
C CYS A 110 -0.90 -9.25 27.22
N GLN A 111 -0.40 -8.25 27.98
CA GLN A 111 0.43 -8.45 29.16
C GLN A 111 1.62 -9.39 28.95
N LEU A 112 2.22 -9.39 27.74
CA LEU A 112 3.32 -10.30 27.41
C LEU A 112 4.56 -10.09 28.29
N HIS A 113 4.85 -8.83 28.62
CA HIS A 113 5.91 -8.43 29.54
C HIS A 113 5.73 -8.92 31.00
N ARG A 114 4.54 -9.40 31.38
CA ARG A 114 4.25 -9.95 32.71
C ARG A 114 4.04 -11.46 32.68
N THR A 115 3.99 -12.07 31.48
CA THR A 115 3.77 -13.50 31.33
C THR A 115 5.11 -14.21 31.18
N ALA A 116 5.54 -14.92 32.23
CA ALA A 116 6.76 -15.72 32.21
C ALA A 116 6.52 -17.06 31.50
N ILE A 117 7.48 -17.55 30.74
CA ILE A 117 7.40 -18.82 30.02
C ILE A 117 8.53 -19.74 30.45
N ALA A 118 8.18 -21.00 30.73
CA ALA A 118 9.12 -22.11 30.96
C ALA A 118 8.69 -23.29 30.10
N LEU A 119 9.57 -23.80 29.23
CA LEU A 119 9.26 -24.99 28.43
C LEU A 119 9.27 -26.28 29.26
N GLN A 120 10.09 -26.33 30.32
CA GLN A 120 10.29 -27.53 31.14
C GLN A 120 9.55 -27.45 32.47
N THR A 121 8.61 -28.36 32.70
CA THR A 121 7.84 -28.43 33.95
C THR A 121 8.70 -28.70 35.17
N ASN A 122 9.73 -29.53 35.04
CA ASN A 122 10.52 -29.98 36.20
C ASN A 122 11.47 -28.92 36.77
N ARG A 123 11.67 -27.80 36.07
CA ARG A 123 12.55 -26.70 36.53
C ARG A 123 11.83 -25.67 37.39
N VAL A 124 10.51 -25.62 37.31
CA VAL A 124 9.73 -24.53 37.91
C VAL A 124 9.29 -24.88 39.32
N ASP A 125 9.68 -24.05 40.28
CA ASP A 125 9.14 -24.11 41.64
C ASP A 125 7.79 -23.39 41.70
N THR A 126 6.70 -24.15 41.57
CA THR A 126 5.33 -23.63 41.54
C THR A 126 4.96 -22.83 42.79
N ALA A 127 5.42 -23.25 43.98
CA ALA A 127 5.04 -22.60 45.23
C ALA A 127 5.72 -21.23 45.36
N ARG A 128 7.03 -21.17 45.09
CA ARG A 128 7.79 -19.91 45.09
C ARG A 128 7.34 -18.97 43.98
N THR A 129 7.05 -19.51 42.80
CA THR A 129 6.51 -18.74 41.66
C THR A 129 5.19 -18.07 42.03
N MET A 130 4.27 -18.82 42.64
CA MET A 130 2.96 -18.30 43.02
C MET A 130 3.09 -17.16 44.05
N GLU A 131 3.99 -17.29 45.01
CA GLU A 131 4.29 -16.22 45.95
C GLU A 131 4.88 -14.99 45.25
N ALA A 132 5.93 -15.17 44.44
CA ALA A 132 6.60 -14.09 43.74
C ALA A 132 5.64 -13.26 42.86
N ILE A 133 4.78 -13.93 42.09
CA ILE A 133 3.79 -13.29 41.23
C ILE A 133 2.66 -12.63 42.04
N SER A 134 2.23 -13.26 43.14
CA SER A 134 1.18 -12.69 44.00
C SER A 134 1.63 -11.40 44.70
N ARG A 135 2.92 -11.29 45.08
CA ARG A 135 3.49 -10.05 45.63
C ARG A 135 3.36 -8.87 44.65
N ALA A 136 3.50 -9.12 43.36
CA ALA A 136 3.41 -8.11 42.30
C ALA A 136 1.97 -7.78 41.85
N GLY A 137 0.96 -8.21 42.63
CA GLY A 137 -0.46 -7.96 42.34
C GLY A 137 -1.11 -9.00 41.44
N GLY A 138 -0.44 -10.12 41.17
CA GLY A 138 -0.93 -11.18 40.29
C GLY A 138 -0.39 -11.10 38.87
N GLY A 139 -0.56 -12.18 38.12
CA GLY A 139 0.00 -12.34 36.78
C GLY A 139 -0.14 -13.75 36.27
N ASN A 140 0.33 -13.95 35.04
CA ASN A 140 0.23 -15.22 34.35
C ASN A 140 1.62 -15.82 34.18
N TYR A 141 1.71 -17.14 34.18
CA TYR A 141 2.91 -17.84 33.76
C TYR A 141 2.53 -19.13 33.05
N ILE A 142 3.39 -19.57 32.14
CA ILE A 142 3.19 -20.77 31.34
C ILE A 142 4.30 -21.75 31.64
N VAL A 143 3.90 -22.98 31.94
CA VAL A 143 4.81 -24.10 32.19
C VAL A 143 4.45 -25.21 31.24
N SER A 144 5.35 -25.50 30.30
CA SER A 144 5.15 -26.45 29.21
C SER A 144 3.82 -26.20 28.48
N ASN A 145 2.82 -27.06 28.68
CA ASN A 145 1.51 -26.95 28.03
C ASN A 145 0.40 -26.47 28.98
N THR A 146 0.75 -25.86 30.11
CA THR A 146 -0.20 -25.45 31.13
C THR A 146 0.01 -24.00 31.50
N MET A 147 -1.02 -23.19 31.39
CA MET A 147 -1.01 -21.79 31.78
C MET A 147 -1.67 -21.62 33.14
N ASN A 148 -0.95 -20.95 34.03
CA ASN A 148 -1.36 -20.68 35.40
C ASN A 148 -1.60 -19.18 35.57
N MET A 149 -2.79 -18.84 36.06
CA MET A 149 -3.21 -17.47 36.32
C MET A 149 -3.26 -17.27 37.83
N VAL A 150 -2.31 -16.50 38.34
CA VAL A 150 -2.20 -16.21 39.78
C VAL A 150 -2.88 -14.89 40.05
N THR A 151 -3.94 -14.94 40.84
CA THR A 151 -4.64 -13.75 41.30
C THR A 151 -4.63 -13.71 42.82
N ARG A 152 -4.68 -12.50 43.39
CA ARG A 152 -4.87 -12.32 44.82
C ARG A 152 -6.32 -11.95 45.05
N SER A 153 -7.04 -12.72 45.87
CA SER A 153 -8.43 -12.40 46.17
C SER A 153 -8.55 -10.97 46.72
N GLN A 154 -9.49 -10.18 46.20
CA GLN A 154 -9.77 -8.84 46.73
C GLN A 154 -10.56 -8.89 48.04
N TYR A 155 -11.26 -10.01 48.27
CA TYR A 155 -12.16 -10.22 49.39
C TYR A 155 -11.56 -11.19 50.41
N GLY A 156 -11.96 -11.05 51.67
CA GLY A 156 -11.53 -11.94 52.77
C GLY A 156 -10.04 -11.83 53.08
N ARG A 157 -9.37 -12.97 53.32
CA ARG A 157 -7.95 -13.06 53.73
C ARG A 157 -6.93 -12.78 52.61
N ARG A 158 -7.38 -12.33 51.44
CA ARG A 158 -6.53 -12.01 50.27
C ARG A 158 -5.50 -13.09 49.94
N LEU A 159 -5.94 -14.35 50.00
CA LEU A 159 -5.12 -15.51 49.69
C LEU A 159 -4.79 -15.54 48.20
N PRO A 160 -3.59 -16.00 47.82
CA PRO A 160 -3.26 -16.25 46.43
C PRO A 160 -4.10 -17.42 45.91
N GLN A 161 -4.70 -17.24 44.74
CA GLN A 161 -5.46 -18.24 44.01
C GLN A 161 -4.74 -18.52 42.68
N ASN A 162 -4.70 -19.77 42.28
CA ASN A 162 -4.17 -20.18 40.98
C ASN A 162 -5.30 -20.84 40.17
N LEU A 163 -5.53 -20.33 38.96
CA LEU A 163 -6.41 -20.95 37.98
C LEU A 163 -5.56 -21.51 36.84
N THR A 164 -5.65 -22.81 36.65
CA THR A 164 -4.88 -23.54 35.66
C THR A 164 -5.73 -23.80 34.41
N ARG A 165 -5.18 -23.56 33.22
CA ARG A 165 -5.79 -23.89 31.93
C ARG A 165 -4.77 -24.54 31.01
N ASP A 166 -5.23 -25.44 30.14
CA ASP A 166 -4.36 -26.06 29.14
C ASP A 166 -4.07 -25.11 27.98
N VAL A 167 -2.82 -25.10 27.56
CA VAL A 167 -2.36 -24.44 26.34
C VAL A 167 -2.75 -25.31 25.15
N ARG A 168 -3.38 -24.70 24.15
CA ARG A 168 -3.72 -25.38 22.90
C ARG A 168 -2.55 -25.24 21.93
N PRO A 169 -2.33 -26.22 21.04
CA PRO A 169 -1.40 -26.07 19.94
C PRO A 169 -1.75 -24.82 19.13
N ALA A 170 -0.73 -24.02 18.84
CA ALA A 170 -0.84 -22.81 18.05
C ALA A 170 -1.35 -23.13 16.63
N ARG A 171 -2.11 -22.19 16.07
CA ARG A 171 -2.67 -22.29 14.72
C ARG A 171 -2.36 -21.07 13.86
N ILE A 172 -2.09 -19.93 14.49
CA ILE A 172 -1.99 -18.64 13.81
C ILE A 172 -0.51 -18.24 13.66
N LEU A 173 0.30 -18.42 14.72
CA LEU A 173 1.69 -17.98 14.76
C LEU A 173 2.71 -19.09 14.39
N VAL A 174 2.26 -20.19 13.79
CA VAL A 174 3.06 -21.42 13.54
C VAL A 174 4.13 -21.25 12.46
N GLY A 175 3.99 -20.26 11.58
CA GLY A 175 4.94 -20.00 10.50
C GLY A 175 5.33 -18.52 10.41
N PRO A 176 6.42 -18.19 9.68
CA PRO A 176 6.73 -16.81 9.35
C PRO A 176 5.55 -16.24 8.57
N VAL A 177 4.86 -15.25 9.15
CA VAL A 177 3.58 -14.81 8.60
C VAL A 177 3.78 -14.01 7.30
N VAL A 178 4.92 -13.32 7.18
CA VAL A 178 5.31 -12.58 5.99
C VAL A 178 6.81 -12.76 5.75
N ASP A 179 7.20 -13.20 4.55
CA ASP A 179 8.60 -13.16 4.13
C ASP A 179 8.96 -11.70 3.77
N PRO A 180 9.82 -11.02 4.54
CA PRO A 180 10.20 -9.63 4.28
C PRO A 180 10.89 -9.47 2.92
N ALA A 181 11.64 -10.48 2.45
CA ALA A 181 12.31 -10.43 1.15
C ALA A 181 11.29 -10.48 0.00
N ALA A 182 10.27 -11.32 0.12
CA ALA A 182 9.17 -11.37 -0.84
C ALA A 182 8.38 -10.05 -0.86
N ARG A 183 8.08 -9.46 0.31
CA ARG A 183 7.42 -8.15 0.43
C ARG A 183 8.22 -7.06 -0.27
N GLN A 184 9.51 -6.94 0.03
CA GLN A 184 10.37 -5.92 -0.56
C GLN A 184 10.48 -6.07 -2.09
N LYS A 185 10.55 -7.30 -2.59
CA LYS A 185 10.55 -7.56 -4.03
C LYS A 185 9.26 -7.09 -4.70
N ILE A 186 8.10 -7.39 -4.09
CA ILE A 186 6.80 -6.96 -4.61
C ILE A 186 6.67 -5.44 -4.57
N GLU A 187 7.08 -4.79 -3.47
CA GLU A 187 7.07 -3.32 -3.36
C GLU A 187 7.95 -2.66 -4.43
N SER A 188 9.14 -3.21 -4.68
CA SER A 188 10.01 -2.76 -5.78
C SER A 188 9.36 -2.92 -7.15
N MET A 189 8.64 -4.03 -7.39
CA MET A 189 7.94 -4.24 -8.66
C MET A 189 6.77 -3.26 -8.85
N ILE A 190 6.05 -2.93 -7.76
CA ILE A 190 4.97 -1.94 -7.78
C ILE A 190 5.54 -0.55 -8.10
N ALA A 191 6.65 -0.16 -7.46
CA ALA A 191 7.32 1.11 -7.73
C ALA A 191 7.74 1.21 -9.20
N GLN A 192 8.45 0.21 -9.73
CA GLN A 192 8.85 0.17 -11.14
C GLN A 192 7.66 0.24 -12.10
N SER A 193 6.55 -0.42 -11.76
CA SER A 193 5.34 -0.41 -12.60
C SER A 193 4.67 0.96 -12.59
N ARG A 194 4.67 1.67 -11.45
CA ARG A 194 4.18 3.05 -11.36
C ARG A 194 5.03 3.99 -12.19
N ASP A 195 6.35 3.85 -12.13
CA ASP A 195 7.27 4.67 -12.93
C ASP A 195 7.02 4.45 -14.43
N LYS A 196 6.88 3.20 -14.88
CA LYS A 196 6.51 2.88 -16.28
C LYS A 196 5.18 3.51 -16.70
N LEU A 197 4.17 3.49 -15.81
CA LEU A 197 2.89 4.14 -16.09
C LEU A 197 3.03 5.66 -16.28
N THR A 198 3.90 6.32 -15.50
CA THR A 198 4.14 7.76 -15.68
C THR A 198 4.81 8.06 -17.02
N VAL A 199 5.82 7.28 -17.42
CA VAL A 199 6.49 7.42 -18.72
C VAL A 199 5.51 7.23 -19.86
N HIS A 200 4.71 6.15 -19.83
CA HIS A 200 3.72 5.90 -20.88
C HIS A 200 2.61 6.96 -20.92
N ALA A 201 2.22 7.54 -19.79
CA ALA A 201 1.27 8.65 -19.77
C ALA A 201 1.85 9.92 -20.42
N GLU A 202 3.13 10.21 -20.21
CA GLU A 202 3.82 11.32 -20.88
C GLU A 202 3.96 11.08 -22.39
N GLU A 203 4.33 9.88 -22.80
CA GLU A 203 4.41 9.47 -24.20
C GLU A 203 3.05 9.58 -24.89
N ALA A 204 1.98 9.05 -24.28
CA ALA A 204 0.63 9.17 -24.81
C ALA A 204 0.20 10.63 -24.98
N ARG A 205 0.59 11.51 -24.05
CA ARG A 205 0.31 12.94 -24.16
C ARG A 205 1.07 13.59 -25.33
N ARG A 206 2.36 13.28 -25.49
CA ARG A 206 3.18 13.76 -26.61
C ARG A 206 2.61 13.30 -27.95
N LEU A 207 2.27 12.02 -28.08
CA LEU A 207 1.67 11.47 -29.30
C LEU A 207 0.32 12.13 -29.61
N GLY A 208 -0.53 12.35 -28.60
CA GLY A 208 -1.79 13.06 -28.79
C GLY A 208 -1.62 14.51 -29.28
N ASP A 209 -0.58 15.22 -28.83
CA ASP A 209 -0.29 16.58 -29.32
C ASP A 209 0.24 16.56 -30.76
N ILE A 210 1.09 15.59 -31.12
CA ILE A 210 1.55 15.37 -32.50
C ILE A 210 0.36 15.04 -33.41
N GLU A 211 -0.53 14.15 -33.00
CA GLU A 211 -1.71 13.77 -33.78
C GLU A 211 -2.63 14.96 -34.06
N ARG A 212 -2.83 15.85 -33.06
CA ARG A 212 -3.57 17.11 -33.25
C ARG A 212 -2.89 18.06 -34.22
N GLN A 213 -1.55 18.10 -34.25
CA GLN A 213 -0.81 18.93 -35.19
C GLN A 213 -0.94 18.38 -36.61
N VAL A 214 -0.72 17.09 -36.80
CA VAL A 214 -0.85 16.42 -38.10
C VAL A 214 -2.28 16.54 -38.64
N SER A 215 -3.30 16.38 -37.79
CA SER A 215 -4.70 16.56 -38.19
C SER A 215 -5.01 17.98 -38.65
N ARG A 216 -4.44 19.00 -37.99
CA ARG A 216 -4.54 20.40 -38.42
C ARG A 216 -3.88 20.64 -39.77
N GLU A 217 -2.64 20.16 -39.93
CA GLU A 217 -1.92 20.26 -41.20
C GLU A 217 -2.74 19.59 -42.31
N GLN A 218 -3.21 18.35 -42.12
CA GLN A 218 -4.03 17.64 -43.11
C GLN A 218 -5.30 18.40 -43.52
N LYS A 219 -5.96 19.06 -42.57
CA LYS A 219 -7.13 19.90 -42.86
C LYS A 219 -6.75 21.09 -43.73
N GLU A 220 -5.65 21.78 -43.42
CA GLU A 220 -5.13 22.88 -44.24
C GLU A 220 -4.76 22.42 -45.66
N TYR A 221 -4.15 21.25 -45.82
CA TYR A 221 -3.89 20.66 -47.14
C TYR A 221 -5.19 20.40 -47.91
N LYS A 222 -6.21 19.84 -47.25
CA LYS A 222 -7.47 19.53 -47.88
C LYS A 222 -8.19 20.79 -48.34
N ASP A 223 -8.20 21.84 -47.52
CA ASP A 223 -8.80 23.14 -47.86
C ASP A 223 -8.02 23.84 -49.00
N ALA A 224 -6.69 23.76 -48.99
CA ALA A 224 -5.83 24.26 -50.07
C ALA A 224 -6.05 23.49 -51.39
N PHE A 225 -6.26 22.18 -51.31
CA PHE A 225 -6.55 21.34 -52.48
C PHE A 225 -7.91 21.67 -53.09
N VAL A 226 -8.96 21.82 -52.26
CA VAL A 226 -10.30 22.19 -52.71
C VAL A 226 -10.29 23.57 -53.38
N SER A 227 -9.61 24.55 -52.79
CA SER A 227 -9.51 25.89 -53.37
C SER A 227 -8.76 25.91 -54.70
N LEU A 228 -7.71 25.09 -54.86
CA LEU A 228 -7.02 24.91 -56.15
C LEU A 228 -7.90 24.25 -57.21
N GLN A 229 -8.67 23.21 -56.86
CA GLN A 229 -9.64 22.61 -57.78
C GLN A 229 -10.70 23.63 -58.21
N HIS A 230 -11.21 24.44 -57.27
CA HIS A 230 -12.19 25.48 -57.58
C HIS A 230 -11.62 26.53 -58.54
N LEU A 231 -10.35 26.92 -58.34
CA LEU A 231 -9.66 27.88 -59.20
C LEU A 231 -9.39 27.32 -60.60
N GLN A 232 -9.08 26.02 -60.72
CA GLN A 232 -8.96 25.33 -62.01
C GLN A 232 -10.30 25.19 -62.73
N LEU A 233 -11.39 24.92 -62.01
CA LEU A 233 -12.73 24.83 -62.59
C LEU A 233 -13.22 26.20 -63.09
N TYR A 234 -12.98 27.27 -62.31
CA TYR A 234 -13.21 28.64 -62.75
C TYR A 234 -12.39 28.98 -64.01
N PHE A 235 -11.13 28.52 -64.07
CA PHE A 235 -10.28 28.70 -65.26
C PHE A 235 -10.84 27.98 -66.49
N ALA A 236 -11.39 26.76 -66.32
CA ALA A 236 -12.01 26.01 -67.41
C ALA A 236 -13.33 26.65 -67.90
N LEU A 237 -14.19 27.13 -66.99
CA LEU A 237 -15.45 27.79 -67.34
C LEU A 237 -15.26 29.16 -68.01
N ASP A 238 -14.27 29.95 -67.59
CA ASP A 238 -13.93 31.25 -68.22
C ASP A 238 -13.39 31.07 -69.65
N ILE A 239 -12.70 29.95 -69.95
CA ILE A 239 -12.25 29.63 -71.32
C ILE A 239 -13.45 29.32 -72.22
N PHE A 240 -14.49 28.66 -71.72
CA PHE A 240 -15.71 28.35 -72.48
C PHE A 240 -16.66 29.54 -72.62
N SER A 241 -16.62 30.53 -71.72
CA SER A 241 -17.50 31.70 -71.76
C SER A 241 -17.00 32.85 -72.66
N ASN A 242 -15.74 32.81 -73.12
CA ASN A 242 -15.08 33.99 -73.66
C ASN A 242 -14.63 33.86 -75.13
N ASP A 243 -15.36 33.09 -75.93
CA ASP A 243 -15.26 33.07 -77.40
C ASP A 243 -15.76 34.38 -78.07
N GLY A 244 -15.78 35.51 -77.35
CA GLY A 244 -16.36 36.77 -77.84
C GLY A 244 -15.63 38.07 -77.52
N TYR A 245 -14.83 38.20 -76.45
CA TYR A 245 -14.13 39.44 -76.14
C TYR A 245 -12.71 39.20 -75.62
N GLY A 246 -11.73 39.80 -76.32
CA GLY A 246 -10.30 39.59 -76.12
C GLY A 246 -9.83 39.91 -74.69
N ILE A 247 -9.32 38.88 -74.02
CA ILE A 247 -8.61 39.01 -72.75
C ILE A 247 -7.24 39.64 -73.03
N SER A 248 -6.93 40.77 -72.39
CA SER A 248 -5.60 41.41 -72.44
C SER A 248 -4.50 40.40 -72.09
N GLN A 249 -3.39 40.39 -72.84
CA GLN A 249 -2.24 39.50 -72.59
C GLN A 249 -1.67 39.65 -71.16
N ASP A 250 -1.85 40.81 -70.53
CA ASP A 250 -1.38 41.06 -69.17
C ASP A 250 -2.23 40.31 -68.13
N ALA A 251 -3.54 40.18 -68.35
CA ALA A 251 -4.42 39.38 -67.50
C ALA A 251 -4.10 37.87 -67.62
N LEU A 252 -3.72 37.41 -68.81
CA LEU A 252 -3.31 36.02 -69.04
C LEU A 252 -1.97 35.70 -68.35
N LYS A 253 -1.01 36.64 -68.40
CA LYS A 253 0.28 36.53 -67.69
C LYS A 253 0.10 36.56 -66.17
N ALA A 254 -0.68 37.49 -65.63
CA ALA A 254 -0.97 37.58 -64.20
C ALA A 254 -1.66 36.30 -63.67
N ARG A 255 -2.61 35.74 -64.44
CA ARG A 255 -3.28 34.48 -64.11
C ARG A 255 -2.34 33.27 -64.15
N LYS A 256 -1.48 33.13 -65.17
CA LYS A 256 -0.44 32.08 -65.20
C LYS A 256 0.51 32.19 -64.01
N LEU A 257 0.87 33.42 -63.62
CA LEU A 257 1.72 33.66 -62.45
C LEU A 257 1.05 33.22 -61.15
N ALA A 258 -0.25 33.47 -60.99
CA ALA A 258 -1.02 33.06 -59.81
C ALA A 258 -1.12 31.53 -59.68
N VAL A 259 -1.37 30.81 -60.79
CA VAL A 259 -1.39 29.33 -60.80
C VAL A 259 0.01 28.78 -60.50
N LEU A 260 1.06 29.36 -61.08
CA LEU A 260 2.44 28.94 -60.83
C LEU A 260 2.87 29.19 -59.38
N ALA A 261 2.43 30.31 -58.79
CA ALA A 261 2.68 30.64 -57.39
C ALA A 261 1.95 29.67 -56.45
N ALA A 262 0.70 29.32 -56.75
CA ALA A 262 -0.06 28.35 -55.97
C ALA A 262 0.55 26.93 -56.07
N LYS A 263 1.05 26.55 -57.25
CA LYS A 263 1.75 25.27 -57.46
C LYS A 263 3.07 25.19 -56.70
N LYS A 264 3.89 26.25 -56.74
CA LYS A 264 5.09 26.37 -55.90
C LYS A 264 4.77 26.27 -54.41
N ARG A 265 3.64 26.84 -53.97
CA ARG A 265 3.21 26.79 -52.57
C ARG A 265 2.81 25.37 -52.16
N MET A 266 2.16 24.61 -53.04
CA MET A 266 1.91 23.17 -52.86
C MET A 266 3.21 22.37 -52.79
N ASP A 267 4.16 22.58 -53.70
CA ASP A 267 5.43 21.84 -53.70
C ASP A 267 6.25 22.10 -52.41
N THR A 268 6.24 23.34 -51.89
CA THR A 268 6.88 23.65 -50.60
C THR A 268 6.20 22.99 -49.41
N LEU A 269 4.90 22.75 -49.50
CA LEU A 269 4.12 22.10 -48.48
C LEU A 269 4.32 20.58 -48.55
N GLU A 270 4.23 19.95 -49.73
CA GLU A 270 4.54 18.54 -49.94
C GLU A 270 5.95 18.17 -49.46
N ASN A 271 6.95 19.02 -49.71
CA ASN A 271 8.30 18.83 -49.21
C ASN A 271 8.38 18.87 -47.67
N LYS A 272 7.60 19.74 -47.00
CA LYS A 272 7.53 19.76 -45.53
C LYS A 272 6.87 18.48 -44.97
N LEU A 273 5.82 18.00 -45.64
CA LEU A 273 5.09 16.81 -45.21
C LEU A 273 5.91 15.52 -45.43
N ALA A 274 6.70 15.46 -46.51
CA ALA A 274 7.66 14.40 -46.75
C ALA A 274 8.81 14.39 -45.72
N PHE A 275 9.30 15.57 -45.32
CA PHE A 275 10.34 15.70 -44.30
C PHE A 275 9.85 15.21 -42.91
N ASN A 276 8.61 15.54 -42.53
CA ASN A 276 8.01 15.03 -41.29
C ASN A 276 7.79 13.50 -41.31
N LYS A 277 7.42 12.92 -42.46
CA LYS A 277 7.28 11.46 -42.62
C LYS A 277 8.61 10.70 -42.48
N ALA A 278 9.71 11.30 -42.95
CA ALA A 278 11.05 10.73 -42.78
C ALA A 278 11.52 10.82 -41.31
N GLY A 279 11.18 11.91 -40.60
CA GLY A 279 11.46 12.06 -39.17
C GLY A 279 10.75 11.05 -38.28
N LEU A 280 9.54 10.62 -38.64
CA LEU A 280 8.77 9.61 -37.91
C LEU A 280 9.26 8.16 -38.11
N ARG A 281 9.93 7.84 -39.25
CA ARG A 281 10.45 6.47 -39.51
C ARG A 281 11.74 6.14 -38.76
N ASN A 282 12.49 7.14 -38.31
CA ASN A 282 13.74 6.93 -37.57
C ASN A 282 13.51 6.71 -36.05
N PHE A 283 12.26 6.62 -35.59
CA PHE A 283 11.91 6.36 -34.19
C PHE A 283 11.44 4.91 -33.93
N ASP A 284 11.32 4.08 -34.97
CA ASP A 284 10.89 2.68 -34.89
C ASP A 284 12.05 1.65 -35.01
N GLU A 285 13.32 2.10 -35.06
CA GLU A 285 14.54 1.27 -34.90
C GLU A 285 15.25 1.57 -33.58
#